data_AF-A0A822HPC8-F1
#
_entry.id   AF-A0A822HPC8-F1
#
_cell.length_a   1.000
_cell.length_b   1.000
_cell.length_c   1.000
_cell.angle_alpha   90.00
_cell.angle_beta   90.00
_cell.angle_gamma   90.00
#
_symmetry.space_group_name_H-M   'P 1'
#
loop_
_entity.id
_entity.type
_entity.pdbx_description
1 polymer ?
#
loop_
_entity_poly.entity_id
_entity_poly.type
_entity_poly.pdbx_seq_one_letter_code
_entity_poly.pdbx_strand_id
1 'polypeptide(L)' 'MVQDSSLFLSNSLQICAGYDGTDACYGDSGSPLMTSVNNSWTCTGIVSSGRSCGQSSLYTRVSAYRSFIQGIIGS' A
#
# COMPACT_ATOMS: atom_id res chain seq x y z
N MET A 1 -0.23 5.43 7.32
CA MET A 1 0.84 6.30 6.80
C MET A 1 2.15 5.69 7.19
N VAL A 2 3.06 5.50 6.23
CA VAL A 2 4.34 4.79 6.48
C VAL A 2 5.50 5.52 5.80
N GLN A 3 6.72 5.26 6.25
CA GLN A 3 7.94 5.71 5.58
C GLN A 3 8.36 4.68 4.53
N ASP A 4 9.04 5.11 3.47
CA ASP A 4 9.47 4.22 2.37
C ASP A 4 10.29 3.01 2.85
N SER A 5 11.12 3.20 3.87
CA SER A 5 11.94 2.15 4.51
C SER A 5 11.15 1.03 5.19
N SER A 6 9.82 1.15 5.30
CA SER A 6 8.92 0.14 5.88
C SER A 6 8.05 -0.56 4.84
N LEU A 7 8.33 -0.35 3.54
CA LEU A 7 7.69 -1.06 2.43
C LEU A 7 8.56 -2.22 1.95
N PHE A 8 7.99 -3.42 1.94
CA PHE A 8 8.66 -4.62 1.42
C PHE A 8 7.89 -5.17 0.22
N LEU A 9 8.57 -5.54 -0.86
CA LEU A 9 7.93 -6.24 -1.97
C LEU A 9 7.55 -7.66 -1.53
N SER A 10 6.25 -7.97 -1.51
CA SER A 10 5.80 -9.34 -1.27
C SER A 10 5.84 -10.17 -2.55
N ASN A 11 5.46 -9.57 -3.67
CA ASN A 11 5.63 -10.11 -5.03
C ASN A 11 5.55 -8.95 -6.06
N SER A 12 5.40 -9.27 -7.34
CA SER A 12 5.31 -8.26 -8.40
C SER A 12 4.06 -7.37 -8.34
N LEU A 13 3.00 -7.82 -7.67
CA LEU A 13 1.69 -7.16 -7.60
C LEU A 13 1.33 -6.64 -6.20
N GLN A 14 2.07 -7.06 -5.17
CA GLN A 14 1.74 -6.77 -3.77
C GLN A 14 2.96 -6.28 -2.98
N ILE A 15 2.70 -5.39 -2.04
CA ILE A 15 3.66 -4.92 -1.05
C ILE A 15 3.16 -5.24 0.35
N CYS A 16 4.09 -5.45 1.26
CA CYS A 16 3.84 -5.61 2.67
C CYS A 16 4.29 -4.35 3.40
N ALA A 17 3.46 -3.83 4.31
CA ALA A 17 3.81 -2.70 5.14
C ALA A 17 3.25 -2.86 6.55
N GLY A 18 3.99 -2.39 7.54
CA GLY A 18 3.59 -2.38 8.95
C GLY A 18 4.71 -1.78 9.79
N TYR A 19 4.37 -1.01 10.82
CA TYR A 19 5.36 -0.40 11.71
C TYR A 19 4.83 -0.37 13.15
N ASP A 20 5.58 -0.98 14.08
CA ASP A 20 5.40 -0.88 15.53
C ASP A 20 3.93 -0.91 16.00
N GLY A 21 3.21 -1.99 15.67
CA GLY A 21 1.81 -2.20 16.07
C GLY A 21 0.77 -1.37 15.29
N THR A 22 1.20 -0.49 14.38
CA THR A 22 0.32 0.24 13.46
C THR A 22 0.17 -0.55 12.16
N ASP A 23 -1.03 -1.04 11.91
CA ASP A 23 -1.37 -1.81 10.71
C ASP A 23 -2.79 -1.50 10.24
N ALA A 24 -3.08 -1.81 8.97
CA ALA A 24 -4.45 -1.85 8.49
C ALA A 24 -5.22 -2.97 9.20
N CYS A 25 -6.49 -2.72 9.51
CA CYS A 25 -7.35 -3.67 10.21
C CYS A 25 -8.61 -3.98 9.41
N TYR A 26 -9.47 -4.82 10.00
CA TYR A 26 -10.76 -5.14 9.40
C TYR A 26 -11.57 -3.87 9.13
N GLY A 27 -12.09 -3.76 7.92
CA GLY A 27 -12.83 -2.58 7.47
C GLY A 27 -12.00 -1.56 6.69
N ASP A 28 -10.66 -1.63 6.75
CA ASP A 28 -9.79 -0.68 6.02
C ASP A 28 -9.55 -1.07 4.56
N SER A 29 -10.11 -2.20 4.10
CA SER A 29 -9.94 -2.69 2.72
C SER A 29 -10.31 -1.60 1.70
N GLY A 30 -9.43 -1.38 0.73
CA GLY A 30 -9.57 -0.32 -0.27
C GLY A 30 -8.99 1.04 0.14
N SER A 31 -8.60 1.22 1.40
CA SER A 31 -7.99 2.47 1.86
C SER A 31 -6.57 2.66 1.30
N PRO A 32 -6.15 3.92 1.06
CA PRO A 32 -4.83 4.20 0.49
C PRO A 32 -3.71 4.07 1.53
N LEU A 33 -2.63 3.40 1.15
CA LEU A 33 -1.35 3.47 1.85
C LEU A 33 -0.56 4.68 1.35
N MET A 34 -0.59 5.75 2.15
CA MET A 34 0.20 6.95 1.87
C MET A 34 1.63 6.79 2.38
N THR A 35 2.59 6.97 1.48
CA THR A 35 4.04 6.94 1.75
C THR A 35 4.65 8.29 1.39
N SER A 36 5.54 8.80 2.24
CA SER A 36 6.32 10.00 1.91
C SER A 36 7.51 9.60 1.04
N VAL A 37 7.49 10.00 -0.22
CA VAL A 37 8.54 9.77 -1.22
C VAL A 37 9.03 11.14 -1.69
N ASN A 38 10.33 11.44 -1.52
CA ASN A 38 10.93 12.73 -1.89
C ASN A 38 10.13 13.93 -1.34
N ASN A 39 9.76 13.87 -0.06
CA ASN A 39 8.95 14.89 0.64
C ASN A 39 7.54 15.10 0.05
N SER A 40 7.03 14.16 -0.74
CA SER A 40 5.66 14.19 -1.26
C SER A 40 4.88 12.92 -0.89
N TRP A 41 3.63 13.10 -0.49
CA TRP A 41 2.75 11.99 -0.15
C TRP A 41 2.22 11.30 -1.40
N THR A 42 2.60 10.04 -1.56
CA THR A 42 2.22 9.22 -2.70
C THR A 42 1.42 8.01 -2.23
N CYS A 43 0.32 7.68 -2.92
CA CYS A 43 -0.39 6.43 -2.71
C CYS A 43 0.39 5.28 -3.37
N THR A 44 1.07 4.49 -2.55
CA THR A 44 1.96 3.40 -3.02
C THR A 44 1.28 2.03 -2.96
N GLY A 45 0.26 1.91 -2.10
CA GLY A 45 -0.49 0.68 -1.89
C GLY A 45 -1.98 0.92 -1.65
N ILE A 46 -2.79 -0.12 -1.86
CA ILE A 46 -4.21 -0.16 -1.48
C ILE A 46 -4.38 -1.34 -0.53
N VAL A 47 -4.98 -1.13 0.65
CA VAL A 47 -5.20 -2.21 1.63
C VAL A 47 -5.98 -3.35 0.98
N SER A 48 -5.45 -4.56 1.03
CA SER A 48 -6.09 -5.75 0.47
C SER A 48 -6.45 -6.77 1.54
N SER A 49 -5.47 -7.24 2.33
CA SER A 49 -5.69 -8.21 3.40
C SER A 49 -4.59 -8.16 4.45
N GLY A 50 -4.93 -8.39 5.72
CA GLY A 50 -4.00 -8.58 6.82
C GLY A 50 -4.13 -9.99 7.40
N ARG A 51 -3.06 -10.54 7.97
CA ARG A 51 -3.13 -11.82 8.72
C ARG A 51 -3.79 -11.63 10.10
N SER A 52 -3.55 -10.48 10.74
CA SER A 52 -4.18 -10.02 11.98
C SER A 52 -3.82 -8.55 12.22
N CYS A 53 -4.69 -7.78 12.90
CA CYS A 53 -4.43 -6.37 13.17
C CYS A 53 -3.22 -6.20 14.10
N GLY A 54 -2.37 -5.20 13.83
CA GLY A 54 -1.14 -4.95 14.58
C GLY A 54 0.07 -5.77 14.13
N GLN A 55 -0.04 -6.48 13.00
CA GLN A 55 1.11 -7.09 12.31
C GLN A 55 1.46 -6.28 11.05
N SER A 56 1.90 -6.96 10.00
CA SER A 56 2.15 -6.36 8.69
C SER A 56 1.03 -6.75 7.73
N SER A 57 0.41 -5.78 7.08
CA SER A 57 -0.64 -6.01 6.09
C SER A 57 -0.10 -6.09 4.66
N LEU A 58 -0.85 -6.79 3.81
CA LEU A 58 -0.65 -6.84 2.38
C LEU A 58 -1.49 -5.77 1.68
N TYR A 59 -0.82 -5.09 0.76
CA TYR A 59 -1.37 -4.03 -0.05
C TYR A 59 -1.17 -4.36 -1.52
N THR A 60 -2.17 -4.04 -2.35
CA THR A 60 -2.01 -4.04 -3.81
C THR A 60 -1.02 -2.95 -4.19
N ARG A 61 0.03 -3.29 -4.96
CA ARG A 61 1.09 -2.36 -5.36
C ARG A 61 0.61 -1.42 -6.46
N VAL A 62 0.28 -0.17 -6.14
CA VAL A 62 -0.30 0.79 -7.10
C VAL A 62 0.58 0.97 -8.35
N SER A 63 1.91 0.98 -8.19
CA SER A 63 2.84 1.12 -9.31
C SER A 63 2.75 -0.03 -10.33
N ALA A 64 2.38 -1.25 -9.91
CA ALA A 64 2.19 -2.39 -10.81
C ALA A 64 0.94 -2.25 -11.71
N TYR A 65 -0.05 -1.45 -11.27
CA TYR A 65 -1.33 -1.26 -11.97
C TYR A 65 -1.43 0.10 -12.65
N ARG A 66 -0.35 0.90 -12.68
CA ARG A 66 -0.36 2.27 -13.22
C ARG A 66 -0.87 2.34 -14.66
N SER A 67 -0.39 1.45 -15.53
CA SER A 67 -0.82 1.43 -16.95
C SER A 67 -2.31 1.14 -17.09
N PHE A 68 -2.85 0.24 -16.27
CA PHE A 68 -4.29 -0.04 -16.23
C PHE A 68 -5.08 1.19 -15.77
N ILE A 69 -4.68 1.80 -14.65
CA ILE A 69 -5.34 3.00 -14.10
C ILE A 69 -5.35 4.13 -15.14
N GLN A 70 -4.20 4.42 -15.76
CA GLN A 70 -4.07 5.45 -16.80
C GLN A 70 -4.96 5.17 -18.01
N GLY A 71 -5.11 3.90 -18.40
CA GLY A 71 -6.01 3.51 -19.48
C GLY A 71 -7.50 3.74 -19.18
N ILE A 72 -7.90 3.78 -17.90
CA ILE A 72 -9.29 4.03 -17.48
C ILE A 72 -9.58 5.53 -17.33
N ILE A 73 -8.69 6.28 -16.68
CA ILE A 73 -8.93 7.69 -16.39
C ILE A 73 -8.77 8.60 -17.61
N GLY A 74 -8.10 8.11 -18.67
CA GLY A 74 -7.70 8.93 -19.81
C GLY A 74 -6.55 9.85 -19.43
N SER A 75 -5.51 9.88 -20.26
CA SER A 75 -4.35 10.76 -20.09
C SER A 75 -4.72 12.24 -20.17
#